data_AF-A0A5B7GR12-F1
#
_entry.id   AF-A0A5B7GR12-F1
#
_cell.length_a   1.000
_cell.length_b   1.000
_cell.length_c   1.000
_cell.angle_alpha   90.00
_cell.angle_beta   90.00
_cell.angle_gamma   90.00
#
_symmetry.space_group_name_H-M   'P 1'
#
loop_
_entity.id
_entity.type
_entity.pdbx_description
1 polymer ?
#
loop_
_entity_poly.entity_id
_entity_poly.type
_entity_poly.pdbx_seq_one_letter_code
_entity_poly.pdbx_strand_id
1 'polypeptide(L)' 'MSQCVKDTGKYSFPHRTVEKWNASSDEVVTAHNMHYFKEKLDKWRHGDMTL' A
#
# COMPACT_ATOMS: atom_id res chain seq x y z
N MET A 1 -7.84 -6.45 29.16
CA MET A 1 -7.56 -6.03 27.76
C MET A 1 -6.75 -7.12 27.10
N SER A 2 -7.29 -7.73 26.04
CA SER A 2 -6.62 -8.79 25.30
C SER A 2 -5.34 -8.27 24.64
N GLN A 3 -4.36 -9.16 24.45
CA GLN A 3 -3.09 -8.86 23.79
C GLN A 3 -3.30 -8.19 22.42
N CYS A 4 -4.36 -8.60 21.70
CA CYS A 4 -4.83 -8.02 20.43
C CYS A 4 -5.00 -6.49 20.47
N VAL A 5 -5.60 -5.94 21.53
CA VAL A 5 -5.84 -4.47 21.63
C VAL A 5 -4.53 -3.70 21.84
N LYS A 6 -3.56 -4.30 22.56
CA LYS A 6 -2.23 -3.69 22.79
C LYS A 6 -1.41 -3.68 21.50
N ASP A 7 -1.52 -4.74 20.72
CA ASP A 7 -0.78 -4.89 19.47
C ASP A 7 -1.39 -4.06 18.33
N THR A 8 -2.67 -3.69 18.44
CA THR A 8 -3.33 -2.82 17.44
C THR A 8 -2.60 -1.49 17.28
N GLY A 9 -2.19 -0.83 18.37
CA GLY A 9 -1.42 0.42 18.27
C GLY A 9 0.03 0.24 17.79
N LYS A 10 0.59 -0.96 17.96
CA LYS A 10 1.96 -1.31 17.55
C LYS A 10 2.05 -1.63 16.06
N TYR A 11 1.02 -2.28 15.52
CA TYR A 11 0.94 -2.69 14.11
C TYR A 11 -0.04 -1.83 13.30
N SER A 12 -0.66 -0.80 13.91
CA SER A 12 -1.50 0.14 13.19
C SER A 12 -0.69 0.94 12.19
N PHE A 13 -1.16 0.99 10.96
CA PHE A 13 -0.63 1.91 9.98
C PHE A 13 -0.94 3.34 10.41
N PRO A 14 0.04 4.26 10.35
CA PRO A 14 -0.23 5.68 10.50
C PRO A 14 -1.33 6.11 9.52
N HIS A 15 -2.23 6.99 9.94
CA HIS A 15 -3.29 7.54 9.06
C HIS A 15 -2.72 8.04 7.73
N ARG A 16 -1.59 8.75 7.80
CA ARG A 16 -0.84 9.26 6.64
C ARG A 16 -0.37 8.18 5.66
N THR A 17 -0.15 6.96 6.15
CA THR A 17 0.24 5.81 5.32
C THR A 17 -0.99 5.26 4.61
N VAL A 18 -2.13 5.16 5.30
CA VAL A 18 -3.40 4.67 4.72
C VAL A 18 -3.90 5.57 3.61
N GLU A 19 -3.85 6.90 3.78
CA GLU A 19 -4.26 7.85 2.73
C GLU A 19 -3.45 7.67 1.44
N LYS A 20 -2.15 7.39 1.58
CA LYS A 20 -1.25 7.15 0.45
C LYS A 20 -1.59 5.85 -0.28
N TRP A 21 -1.98 4.80 0.45
CA TRP A 21 -2.46 3.55 -0.14
C TRP A 21 -3.85 3.70 -0.77
N ASN A 22 -4.76 4.48 -0.18
CA ASN A 22 -6.08 4.75 -0.74
C ASN A 22 -6.02 5.55 -2.06
N ALA A 23 -4.93 6.27 -2.30
CA ALA A 23 -4.67 6.96 -3.56
C ALA A 23 -4.04 6.05 -4.64
N SER A 24 -3.76 4.78 -4.33
CA SER A 24 -3.31 3.81 -5.33
C SER A 24 -4.46 3.38 -6.24
N SER A 25 -4.15 3.05 -7.50
CA SER A 25 -5.16 2.57 -8.44
C SER A 25 -5.57 1.14 -8.11
N ASP A 26 -6.83 0.79 -8.42
CA ASP A 26 -7.33 -0.59 -8.31
C ASP A 26 -6.43 -1.59 -9.04
N GLU A 27 -5.80 -1.20 -10.15
CA GLU A 27 -4.87 -2.04 -10.89
C GLU A 27 -3.62 -2.42 -10.07
N VAL A 28 -3.11 -1.50 -9.25
CA VAL A 28 -2.01 -1.80 -8.33
C VAL A 28 -2.49 -2.76 -7.25
N VAL A 29 -3.67 -2.53 -6.66
CA VAL A 29 -4.17 -3.33 -5.53
C VAL A 29 -4.63 -4.73 -5.96
N THR A 30 -5.17 -4.89 -7.16
CA THR A 30 -5.72 -6.15 -7.69
C THR A 30 -4.70 -7.01 -8.46
N ALA A 31 -3.42 -6.65 -8.41
CA ALA A 31 -2.34 -7.39 -9.04
C ALA A 31 -2.30 -8.88 -8.61
N HIS A 32 -2.40 -9.78 -9.57
CA HIS A 32 -2.43 -11.23 -9.34
C HIS A 32 -1.09 -11.83 -8.89
N ASN A 33 0.03 -11.14 -9.15
CA ASN A 33 1.37 -11.61 -8.80
C ASN A 33 2.16 -10.50 -8.11
N MET A 34 2.92 -10.86 -7.07
CA MET A 34 3.85 -9.98 -6.35
C MET A 34 4.79 -9.22 -7.31
N HIS A 35 5.27 -9.86 -8.37
CA HIS A 35 6.14 -9.20 -9.35
C HIS A 35 5.40 -8.08 -10.09
N TYR A 36 4.18 -8.35 -10.54
CA TYR A 36 3.32 -7.39 -11.24
C TYR A 36 2.88 -6.25 -10.31
N PHE A 37 2.53 -6.59 -9.06
CA PHE A 37 2.25 -5.62 -8.00
C PHE A 37 3.41 -4.64 -7.82
N LYS A 38 4.63 -5.16 -7.70
CA LYS A 38 5.83 -4.35 -7.50
C LYS A 38 6.08 -3.41 -8.68
N GLU A 39 5.92 -3.89 -9.92
CA GLU A 39 6.12 -3.09 -11.13
C GLU A 39 5.08 -1.97 -11.25
N LYS A 40 3.80 -2.26 -10.99
CA LYS A 40 2.72 -1.27 -11.00
C LYS A 40 2.83 -0.25 -9.87
N LEU A 41 3.23 -0.71 -8.69
CA LEU A 41 3.47 0.18 -7.55
C LEU A 41 4.67 1.10 -7.78
N ASP A 42 5.71 0.62 -8.45
CA ASP A 42 6.86 1.44 -8.81
C ASP A 42 6.48 2.55 -9.80
N LYS A 43 5.72 2.20 -10.85
CA LYS A 43 5.13 3.16 -11.81
C LYS A 43 4.22 4.17 -11.11
N TRP A 44 3.35 3.74 -10.20
CA TRP A 44 2.48 4.65 -9.44
C TRP A 44 3.26 5.60 -8.53
N ARG A 45 4.36 5.16 -7.91
CA ARG A 45 5.17 5.99 -7.00
C ARG A 45 6.03 7.03 -7.72
N HIS A 46 6.54 6.70 -8.89
CA HIS A 46 7.49 7.56 -9.63
C HIS A 46 6.85 8.26 -10.83
N GLY A 47 5.58 7.96 -11.14
CA GLY A 47 4.91 8.35 -12.37
C GLY A 47 5.29 7.45 -13.54
N ASP A 48 4.54 7.51 -14.65
CA ASP A 48 5.02 6.98 -15.93
C ASP A 48 6.28 7.77 -16.31
N MET A 49 7.46 7.21 -16.03
CA MET A 49 8.76 7.69 -16.49
C MET A 49 8.94 7.48 -18.01
N THR A 50 7.86 7.56 -18.79
CA THR A 50 7.91 7.66 -20.24
C THR A 50 8.05 9.14 -20.59
N LEU A 51 9.28 9.63 -20.52
CA LEU A 51 9.72 10.87 -21.15
C LEU A 51 10.89 10.54 -22.09
#